data_AF-A0A5C8ZZ15-F1
#
_entry.id   AF-A0A5C8ZZ15-F1
#
_cell.length_a   1.000
_cell.length_b   1.000
_cell.length_c   1.000
_cell.angle_alpha   90.00
_cell.angle_beta   90.00
_cell.angle_gamma   90.00
#
_symmetry.space_group_name_H-M   'P 1'
#
loop_
_entity.id
_entity.type
_entity.pdbx_description
1 polymer ?
#
loop_
_entity_poly.entity_id
_entity_poly.type
_entity_poly.pdbx_seq_one_letter_code
_entity_poly.pdbx_strand_id
1 'polypeptide(L)'
;MKIRPRIAPWVLLAPALILSGCKIQLSSTEGGSITTQSKRFNCSAGQSCSPVDVSDLTFDETFIARADEGYEFAGWRKRQRGLCGGSKSACAISTAGFAGNNVLMSFLDKPNEVFFMEAVFREVDGDTGSGTGDARRCFNPDLGALDTTIVASYRSTSSGGEVVNESYDQVISTGSYKGRSVLKAVSNTTATGAAPSTSRSEQYFEVKPESHRSLVYGTHVESFTPRSSLSEIELAPHRLQRYDLTAGQSYQQNYTVNVSTKIMGFDNKTSTSVTLQTTFLGIESVTVPAGTYQACRFRTDSTADSVVSTINEWFAVDSGMFLKSTEGTASNVLVSASINGANI
;
A
#
# COMPACT_ATOMS: atom_id res chain seq x y z
N MET A 1 73.02 -11.00 -15.17
CA MET A 1 73.04 -10.35 -13.84
C MET A 1 71.92 -10.96 -13.01
N LYS A 2 72.27 -11.64 -11.91
CA LYS A 2 71.37 -12.33 -10.96
C LYS A 2 70.63 -11.34 -10.04
N ILE A 3 69.61 -11.85 -9.32
CA ILE A 3 69.04 -11.46 -7.99
C ILE A 3 67.51 -11.27 -8.10
N ARG A 4 66.70 -12.32 -7.90
CA ARG A 4 66.08 -12.92 -6.67
C ARG A 4 64.67 -12.35 -6.33
N PRO A 5 63.72 -13.21 -5.89
CA PRO A 5 62.31 -12.87 -5.63
C PRO A 5 62.07 -12.34 -4.20
N ARG A 6 60.98 -11.60 -3.98
CA ARG A 6 60.52 -11.17 -2.65
C ARG A 6 59.03 -11.46 -2.42
N ILE A 7 58.83 -12.55 -1.69
CA ILE A 7 57.88 -12.86 -0.62
C ILE A 7 56.94 -11.70 -0.21
N ALA A 8 55.64 -12.02 -0.16
CA ALA A 8 54.55 -11.19 0.35
C ALA A 8 54.64 -10.90 1.87
N PRO A 9 54.06 -9.80 2.35
CA PRO A 9 53.53 -9.74 3.70
C PRO A 9 52.00 -9.80 3.69
N TRP A 10 51.50 -10.65 4.57
CA TRP A 10 50.13 -10.84 4.95
C TRP A 10 49.38 -9.53 5.20
N VAL A 11 48.26 -9.33 4.51
CA VAL A 11 47.25 -8.37 4.96
C VAL A 11 46.48 -9.04 6.09
N LEU A 12 46.70 -8.53 7.30
CA LEU A 12 45.91 -8.80 8.49
C LEU A 12 44.42 -8.58 8.16
N LEU A 13 43.64 -9.65 8.14
CA LEU A 13 42.20 -9.59 8.31
C LEU A 13 41.94 -9.01 9.70
N ALA A 14 41.42 -7.79 9.76
CA ALA A 14 40.83 -7.26 10.99
C ALA A 14 39.67 -8.18 11.39
N PRO A 15 39.65 -8.72 12.62
CA PRO A 15 38.51 -9.50 13.08
C PRO A 15 37.31 -8.55 13.18
N ALA A 16 36.27 -8.84 12.40
CA ALA A 16 34.96 -8.24 12.64
C ALA A 16 34.51 -8.69 14.03
N LEU A 17 34.50 -7.76 14.98
CA LEU A 17 33.90 -7.94 16.30
C LEU A 17 32.45 -8.38 16.10
N ILE A 18 32.19 -9.67 16.28
CA ILE A 18 30.84 -10.22 16.27
C ILE A 18 30.22 -9.80 17.61
N LEU A 19 29.49 -8.68 17.61
CA LEU A 19 28.72 -8.23 18.76
C LEU A 19 27.68 -9.32 19.09
N SER A 20 27.87 -9.96 20.25
CA SER A 20 26.99 -10.99 20.77
C SER A 20 25.85 -10.36 21.57
N GLY A 21 24.61 -10.48 21.06
CA GLY A 21 23.42 -10.05 21.78
C GLY A 21 22.14 -10.23 20.95
N CYS A 22 21.00 -10.19 21.63
CA CYS A 22 19.69 -10.03 21.01
C CYS A 22 19.64 -8.69 20.27
N LYS A 23 19.06 -8.62 19.07
CA LYS A 23 19.02 -7.40 18.27
C LYS A 23 17.60 -6.88 18.13
N ILE A 24 17.41 -5.57 18.26
CA ILE A 24 16.16 -4.91 17.89
C ILE A 24 16.38 -4.17 16.57
N GLN A 25 15.76 -4.65 15.50
CA GLN A 25 15.70 -3.97 14.21
C GLN A 25 14.65 -2.87 14.27
N LEU A 26 15.10 -1.61 14.25
CA LEU A 26 14.23 -0.44 14.18
C LEU A 26 13.89 -0.10 12.74
N SER A 27 12.63 0.23 12.49
CA SER A 27 12.19 0.84 11.25
C SER A 27 11.06 1.82 11.48
N SER A 28 10.96 2.84 10.64
CA SER A 28 9.90 3.83 10.70
C SER A 28 9.25 3.96 9.34
N THR A 29 7.91 4.04 9.28
CA THR A 29 7.25 4.46 8.04
C THR A 29 7.53 5.95 7.78
N GLU A 30 7.15 6.44 6.61
CA GLU A 30 7.09 7.88 6.35
C GLU A 30 6.19 8.58 7.39
N GLY A 31 6.48 9.85 7.69
CA GLY A 31 5.66 10.66 8.59
C GLY A 31 6.04 10.68 10.06
N GLY A 32 7.17 10.10 10.44
CA GLY A 32 7.67 10.22 11.81
C GLY A 32 8.92 9.41 12.09
N SER A 33 9.50 9.65 13.26
CA SER A 33 10.76 9.04 13.71
C SER A 33 10.58 8.25 15.01
N ILE A 34 11.52 7.35 15.30
CA ILE A 34 11.63 6.69 16.60
C ILE A 34 12.81 7.28 17.34
N THR A 35 12.64 7.67 18.60
CA THR A 35 13.76 8.03 19.50
C THR A 35 13.58 7.37 20.86
N THR A 36 14.67 7.11 21.59
CA THR A 36 14.57 6.66 22.98
C THR A 36 14.55 7.82 23.96
N GLN A 37 14.01 7.59 25.16
CA GLN A 37 14.02 8.57 26.26
C GLN A 37 15.45 8.99 26.65
N SER A 38 16.42 8.05 26.58
CA SER A 38 17.85 8.33 26.77
C SER A 38 18.48 9.11 25.62
N LYS A 39 17.80 9.19 24.46
CA LYS A 39 18.29 9.70 23.17
C LYS A 39 19.50 8.94 22.61
N ARG A 40 19.81 7.75 23.14
CA ARG A 40 20.90 6.90 22.68
C ARG A 40 20.63 6.34 21.28
N PHE A 41 19.36 6.11 20.94
CA PHE A 41 18.96 5.55 19.66
C PHE A 41 17.95 6.44 18.94
N ASN A 42 18.09 6.51 17.61
CA ASN A 42 17.22 7.27 16.73
C ASN A 42 17.02 6.51 15.42
N CYS A 43 15.81 6.55 14.88
CA CYS A 43 15.49 6.07 13.55
C CYS A 43 14.61 7.09 12.82
N SER A 44 15.14 7.65 11.73
CA SER A 44 14.47 8.69 10.94
C SER A 44 13.26 8.14 10.16
N ALA A 45 12.39 9.04 9.71
CA ALA A 45 11.22 8.71 8.90
C ALA A 45 11.56 7.95 7.62
N GLY A 46 10.74 6.94 7.31
CA GLY A 46 10.89 6.09 6.12
C GLY A 46 12.14 5.20 6.11
N GLN A 47 12.91 5.13 7.20
CA GLN A 47 14.18 4.39 7.24
C GLN A 47 14.07 3.04 7.94
N SER A 48 14.94 2.12 7.53
CA SER A 48 15.33 0.95 8.30
C SER A 48 16.71 1.21 8.92
N CYS A 49 16.80 1.20 10.23
CA CYS A 49 17.97 1.73 10.95
C CYS A 49 18.92 0.63 11.42
N SER A 50 20.11 1.02 11.90
CA SER A 50 21.05 0.03 12.45
C SER A 50 20.41 -0.72 13.63
N PRO A 51 20.58 -2.06 13.70
CA PRO A 51 20.05 -2.84 14.81
C PRO A 51 20.61 -2.37 16.16
N VAL A 52 19.75 -2.35 17.17
CA VAL A 52 20.15 -2.07 18.56
C VAL A 52 20.55 -3.37 19.23
N ASP A 53 21.76 -3.43 19.77
CA ASP A 53 22.23 -4.59 20.53
C ASP A 53 21.71 -4.56 21.98
N VAL A 54 21.10 -5.66 22.39
CA VAL A 54 20.62 -5.96 23.73
C VAL A 54 21.42 -7.16 24.24
N SER A 55 22.55 -6.88 24.87
CA SER A 55 23.55 -7.87 25.25
C SER A 55 23.66 -8.10 26.76
N ASP A 56 22.96 -7.33 27.59
CA ASP A 56 23.09 -7.39 29.05
C ASP A 56 21.79 -7.14 29.80
N LEU A 57 21.86 -7.31 31.13
CA LEU A 57 20.77 -7.14 32.09
C LEU A 57 20.48 -5.68 32.48
N THR A 58 21.26 -4.74 31.93
CA THR A 58 21.16 -3.31 32.22
C THR A 58 20.47 -2.54 31.09
N PHE A 59 20.07 -3.22 30.02
CA PHE A 59 19.30 -2.62 28.95
C PHE A 59 17.92 -2.19 29.49
N ASP A 60 17.71 -0.88 29.50
CA ASP A 60 16.46 -0.27 29.93
C ASP A 60 16.20 0.97 29.07
N GLU A 61 15.35 0.81 28.06
CA GLU A 61 15.06 1.85 27.08
C GLU A 61 13.56 1.97 26.84
N THR A 62 13.09 3.21 26.74
CA THR A 62 11.72 3.52 26.31
C THR A 62 11.75 4.18 24.94
N PHE A 63 11.22 3.47 23.95
CA PHE A 63 11.10 3.92 22.57
C PHE A 63 9.84 4.75 22.39
N ILE A 64 10.02 5.93 21.80
CA ILE A 64 9.00 6.94 21.60
C ILE A 64 8.89 7.20 20.10
N ALA A 65 7.73 6.92 19.53
CA ALA A 65 7.38 7.32 18.19
C ALA A 65 6.98 8.80 18.18
N ARG A 66 7.66 9.62 17.37
CA ARG A 66 7.39 11.04 17.18
C ARG A 66 6.88 11.26 15.77
N ALA A 67 5.62 11.63 15.66
CA ALA A 67 5.05 11.98 14.37
C ALA A 67 5.62 13.33 13.91
N ASP A 68 5.87 13.43 12.60
CA ASP A 68 6.18 14.70 11.95
C ASP A 68 4.89 15.51 11.80
N GLU A 69 5.02 16.79 11.44
CA GLU A 69 3.87 17.65 11.21
C GLU A 69 2.96 17.07 10.11
N GLY A 70 1.65 17.03 10.36
CA GLY A 70 0.68 16.44 9.44
C GLY A 70 0.54 14.91 9.58
N TYR A 71 1.15 14.29 10.59
CA TYR A 71 1.04 12.85 10.87
C TYR A 71 0.65 12.58 12.35
N GLU A 72 0.07 11.42 12.62
CA GLU A 72 -0.02 10.77 13.93
C GLU A 72 0.72 9.45 13.92
N PHE A 73 1.15 9.08 15.11
CA PHE A 73 1.51 7.72 15.41
C PHE A 73 0.26 6.81 15.43
N ALA A 74 0.13 5.94 14.43
CA ALA A 74 -0.95 4.97 14.33
C ALA A 74 -0.76 3.76 15.27
N GLY A 75 0.50 3.46 15.63
CA GLY A 75 0.88 2.42 16.58
C GLY A 75 2.12 1.64 16.14
N TRP A 76 2.59 0.74 17.02
CA TRP A 76 3.68 -0.18 16.68
C TRP A 76 3.15 -1.34 15.83
N ARG A 77 3.85 -1.71 14.75
CA ARG A 77 3.40 -2.78 13.85
C ARG A 77 3.32 -4.12 14.58
N LYS A 78 2.15 -4.76 14.51
CA LYS A 78 1.95 -6.12 15.02
C LYS A 78 2.49 -7.14 14.00
N ARG A 79 3.49 -7.92 14.41
CA ARG A 79 4.11 -8.97 13.58
C ARG A 79 4.74 -10.06 14.44
N GLN A 80 5.10 -11.19 13.83
CA GLN A 80 5.90 -12.20 14.50
C GLN A 80 7.23 -11.60 14.97
N ARG A 81 7.57 -11.81 16.24
CA ARG A 81 8.76 -11.22 16.91
C ARG A 81 8.74 -9.68 16.89
N GLY A 82 7.57 -9.07 16.71
CA GLY A 82 7.33 -7.64 16.83
C GLY A 82 7.18 -7.24 18.30
N LEU A 83 7.96 -6.27 18.75
CA LEU A 83 7.85 -5.70 20.08
C LEU A 83 6.74 -4.64 20.10
N CYS A 84 5.95 -4.62 21.18
CA CYS A 84 4.87 -3.65 21.42
C CYS A 84 3.77 -3.60 20.35
N GLY A 85 3.69 -4.60 19.46
CA GLY A 85 2.76 -4.64 18.33
C GLY A 85 1.30 -4.39 18.72
N GLY A 86 0.67 -3.43 18.04
CA GLY A 86 -0.70 -2.98 18.28
C GLY A 86 -0.84 -1.91 19.36
N SER A 87 0.21 -1.61 20.13
CA SER A 87 0.18 -0.51 21.09
C SER A 87 0.33 0.85 20.41
N LYS A 88 -0.37 1.86 20.93
CA LYS A 88 -0.24 3.29 20.56
C LYS A 88 0.56 4.11 21.57
N SER A 89 1.06 3.49 22.63
CA SER A 89 1.88 4.15 23.65
C SER A 89 3.36 4.04 23.32
N ALA A 90 4.20 4.78 24.05
CA ALA A 90 5.63 4.50 24.09
C ALA A 90 5.87 3.02 24.48
N CYS A 91 6.95 2.44 23.96
CA CYS A 91 7.31 1.04 24.14
C CYS A 91 8.53 0.93 25.06
N ALA A 92 8.31 0.52 26.31
CA ALA A 92 9.37 0.28 27.28
C ALA A 92 9.90 -1.16 27.14
N ILE A 93 11.21 -1.30 26.97
CA ILE A 93 11.92 -2.59 26.91
C ILE A 93 12.99 -2.57 27.98
N SER A 94 12.87 -3.48 28.94
CA SER A 94 13.81 -3.65 30.03
C SER A 94 14.22 -5.11 30.14
N THR A 95 15.52 -5.36 30.33
CA THR A 95 16.04 -6.66 30.71
C THR A 95 16.13 -6.82 32.23
N ALA A 96 15.70 -5.80 32.99
CA ALA A 96 15.56 -5.90 34.44
C ALA A 96 14.60 -7.04 34.79
N GLY A 97 15.09 -8.02 35.57
CA GLY A 97 14.33 -9.21 35.94
C GLY A 97 14.54 -10.44 35.04
N PHE A 98 15.43 -10.37 34.04
CA PHE A 98 15.85 -11.57 33.29
C PHE A 98 16.74 -12.50 34.14
N ALA A 99 17.42 -11.93 35.14
CA ALA A 99 18.27 -12.68 36.07
C ALA A 99 17.49 -13.84 36.72
N GLY A 100 18.03 -15.06 36.59
CA GLY A 100 17.40 -16.27 37.12
C GLY A 100 16.27 -16.87 36.26
N ASN A 101 15.90 -16.25 35.14
CA ASN A 101 14.96 -16.81 34.18
C ASN A 101 15.69 -17.34 32.94
N ASN A 102 15.94 -18.65 32.91
CA ASN A 102 16.70 -19.31 31.84
C ASN A 102 16.14 -19.08 30.42
N VAL A 103 14.82 -18.92 30.29
CA VAL A 103 14.19 -18.67 28.98
C VAL A 103 14.50 -17.25 28.51
N LEU A 104 14.40 -16.26 29.40
CA LEU A 104 14.69 -14.87 29.07
C LEU A 104 16.19 -14.61 28.87
N MET A 105 17.04 -15.23 29.69
CA MET A 105 18.50 -15.22 29.51
C MET A 105 18.90 -15.82 28.15
N SER A 106 18.22 -16.87 27.70
CA SER A 106 18.53 -17.50 26.40
C SER A 106 18.30 -16.58 25.18
N PHE A 107 17.52 -15.50 25.32
CA PHE A 107 17.39 -14.51 24.25
C PHE A 107 18.62 -13.59 24.20
N LEU A 108 19.18 -13.21 25.35
CA LEU A 108 20.40 -12.40 25.43
C LEU A 108 21.63 -13.16 24.89
N ASP A 109 21.66 -14.47 25.10
CA ASP A 109 22.76 -15.35 24.68
C ASP A 109 22.73 -15.73 23.18
N LYS A 110 21.68 -15.34 22.44
CA LYS A 110 21.53 -15.65 21.00
C LYS A 110 21.94 -14.46 20.13
N PRO A 111 23.13 -14.47 19.51
CA PRO A 111 23.67 -13.33 18.76
C PRO A 111 22.94 -13.01 17.45
N ASN A 112 22.12 -13.95 16.96
CA ASN A 112 21.39 -13.83 15.69
C ASN A 112 19.88 -13.60 15.90
N GLU A 113 19.44 -13.47 17.14
CA GLU A 113 18.03 -13.33 17.47
C GLU A 113 17.60 -11.88 17.21
N VAL A 114 16.89 -11.64 16.10
CA VAL A 114 16.34 -10.30 15.76
C VAL A 114 14.86 -10.15 16.10
N PHE A 115 14.54 -9.19 16.96
CA PHE A 115 13.20 -8.67 17.18
C PHE A 115 12.98 -7.41 16.36
N PHE A 116 11.72 -7.12 16.03
CA PHE A 116 11.37 -6.00 15.17
C PHE A 116 10.57 -4.97 15.96
N MET A 117 10.90 -3.70 15.75
CA MET A 117 10.11 -2.60 16.26
C MET A 117 9.92 -1.60 15.14
N GLU A 118 8.67 -1.46 14.72
CA GLU A 118 8.32 -0.61 13.60
C GLU A 118 7.23 0.36 14.02
N ALA A 119 7.54 1.65 13.95
CA ALA A 119 6.55 2.69 14.17
C ALA A 119 5.78 2.94 12.87
N VAL A 120 4.45 2.87 12.95
CA VAL A 120 3.56 3.20 11.85
C VAL A 120 2.99 4.59 12.12
N PHE A 121 3.21 5.49 11.18
CA PHE A 121 2.62 6.81 11.14
C PHE A 121 1.58 6.88 10.04
N ARG A 122 0.56 7.70 10.26
CA ARG A 122 -0.51 7.99 9.31
C ARG A 122 -0.65 9.50 9.26
N GLU A 123 -0.97 10.06 8.10
CA GLU A 123 -1.26 11.49 8.00
C GLU A 123 -2.45 11.86 8.92
N VAL A 124 -2.22 12.81 9.84
CA VAL A 124 -3.26 13.54 10.56
C VAL A 124 -3.34 14.89 9.92
N ASP A 125 -4.25 14.96 8.98
CA ASP A 125 -4.90 16.15 8.50
C ASP A 125 -4.20 17.51 8.75
N GLY A 126 -3.24 17.84 7.89
CA GLY A 126 -3.32 19.07 7.08
C GLY A 126 -4.21 18.91 5.83
N ASP A 127 -4.75 17.70 5.65
CA ASP A 127 -5.61 17.22 4.57
C ASP A 127 -7.04 16.87 5.08
N THR A 128 -7.55 17.60 6.10
CA THR A 128 -9.00 17.82 6.12
C THR A 128 -9.28 18.63 4.88
N GLY A 129 -9.66 17.98 3.78
CA GLY A 129 -9.93 18.67 2.54
C GLY A 129 -10.78 19.90 2.84
N SER A 130 -10.18 21.08 2.64
CA SER A 130 -10.89 22.36 2.72
C SER A 130 -11.83 22.54 1.52
N GLY A 131 -11.87 21.53 0.64
CA GLY A 131 -12.68 21.51 -0.55
C GLY A 131 -14.15 21.49 -0.19
N THR A 132 -14.89 22.41 -0.78
CA THR A 132 -16.35 22.35 -0.85
C THR A 132 -16.76 21.42 -1.99
N GLY A 133 -17.93 20.79 -1.93
CA GLY A 133 -18.49 20.09 -3.08
C GLY A 133 -19.39 18.91 -2.74
N ASP A 134 -19.96 18.31 -3.78
CA ASP A 134 -20.78 17.10 -3.73
C ASP A 134 -20.06 16.02 -4.56
N ALA A 135 -19.71 14.89 -3.94
CA ALA A 135 -19.04 13.77 -4.59
C ALA A 135 -19.82 13.22 -5.78
N ARG A 136 -21.14 13.47 -5.84
CA ARG A 136 -22.01 13.04 -6.95
C ARG A 136 -21.58 13.64 -8.28
N ARG A 137 -20.87 14.78 -8.26
CA ARG A 137 -20.32 15.40 -9.46
C ARG A 137 -19.28 14.55 -10.17
N CYS A 138 -18.71 13.55 -9.51
CA CYS A 138 -17.75 12.62 -10.13
C CYS A 138 -18.33 11.22 -10.30
N PHE A 139 -19.63 11.06 -10.09
CA PHE A 139 -20.35 9.84 -10.43
C PHE A 139 -20.89 9.94 -11.84
N ASN A 140 -20.37 9.12 -12.75
CA ASN A 140 -20.87 9.02 -14.10
C ASN A 140 -21.45 7.61 -14.35
N PRO A 141 -22.78 7.44 -14.39
CA PRO A 141 -23.37 6.13 -14.65
C PRO A 141 -23.13 5.62 -16.07
N ASP A 142 -22.82 6.50 -17.03
CA ASP A 142 -22.57 6.13 -18.43
C ASP A 142 -21.28 5.32 -18.58
N LEU A 143 -20.33 5.43 -17.64
CA LEU A 143 -19.15 4.56 -17.57
C LEU A 143 -19.51 3.08 -17.38
N GLY A 144 -20.71 2.79 -16.87
CA GLY A 144 -21.26 1.43 -16.73
C GLY A 144 -22.42 1.12 -17.66
N ALA A 145 -22.73 1.97 -18.63
CA ALA A 145 -23.74 1.66 -19.64
C ALA A 145 -23.24 0.57 -20.60
N LEU A 146 -24.16 -0.22 -21.16
CA LEU A 146 -23.81 -1.26 -22.13
C LEU A 146 -23.15 -0.65 -23.37
N ASP A 147 -22.17 -1.37 -23.91
CA ASP A 147 -21.38 -0.98 -25.08
C ASP A 147 -20.53 0.29 -24.87
N THR A 148 -20.47 0.84 -23.65
CA THR A 148 -19.52 1.90 -23.33
C THR A 148 -18.10 1.39 -23.55
N THR A 149 -17.33 2.15 -24.33
CA THR A 149 -15.93 1.89 -24.61
C THR A 149 -15.05 2.93 -23.92
N ILE A 150 -13.98 2.48 -23.28
CA ILE A 150 -13.01 3.34 -22.61
C ILE A 150 -11.62 2.94 -23.09
N VAL A 151 -10.87 3.90 -23.62
CA VAL A 151 -9.46 3.71 -23.96
C VAL A 151 -8.67 4.68 -23.10
N ALA A 152 -7.75 4.18 -22.28
CA ALA A 152 -6.97 5.03 -21.39
C ALA A 152 -5.51 4.58 -21.31
N SER A 153 -4.63 5.53 -21.02
CA SER A 153 -3.24 5.29 -20.70
C SER A 153 -2.84 6.00 -19.41
N TYR A 154 -2.01 5.33 -18.63
CA TYR A 154 -1.56 5.74 -17.31
C TYR A 154 -0.06 5.59 -17.18
N ARG A 155 0.52 6.39 -16.31
CA ARG A 155 1.91 6.27 -15.86
C ARG A 155 1.93 6.04 -14.36
N SER A 156 2.38 4.85 -13.97
CA SER A 156 2.62 4.47 -12.60
C SER A 156 4.09 4.65 -12.25
N THR A 157 4.37 5.26 -11.10
CA THR A 157 5.70 5.40 -10.52
C THR A 157 5.68 4.75 -9.13
N SER A 158 6.53 3.77 -8.89
CA SER A 158 6.68 3.12 -7.58
C SER A 158 7.38 4.06 -6.58
N SER A 159 7.42 3.66 -5.31
CA SER A 159 8.23 4.36 -4.28
C SER A 159 9.74 4.30 -4.54
N GLY A 160 10.21 3.30 -5.30
CA GLY A 160 11.59 3.17 -5.76
C GLY A 160 11.93 4.04 -6.97
N GLY A 161 10.92 4.70 -7.56
CA GLY A 161 11.07 5.53 -8.77
C GLY A 161 11.00 4.75 -10.08
N GLU A 162 10.74 3.44 -10.05
CA GLU A 162 10.48 2.66 -11.25
C GLU A 162 9.19 3.10 -11.93
N VAL A 163 9.23 3.25 -13.25
CA VAL A 163 8.10 3.72 -14.05
C VAL A 163 7.53 2.60 -14.90
N VAL A 164 6.21 2.46 -14.87
CA VAL A 164 5.42 1.58 -15.73
C VAL A 164 4.37 2.43 -16.45
N ASN A 165 4.33 2.32 -17.78
CA ASN A 165 3.22 2.92 -18.55
C ASN A 165 2.24 1.81 -18.92
N GLU A 166 0.98 1.99 -18.56
CA GLU A 166 -0.11 1.06 -18.82
C GLU A 166 -1.08 1.70 -19.82
N SER A 167 -1.58 0.93 -20.77
CA SER A 167 -2.71 1.31 -21.60
C SER A 167 -3.72 0.18 -21.66
N TYR A 168 -5.01 0.51 -21.63
CA TYR A 168 -6.07 -0.48 -21.80
C TYR A 168 -7.20 0.00 -22.71
N ASP A 169 -7.84 -0.98 -23.33
CA ASP A 169 -9.12 -0.83 -24.03
C ASP A 169 -10.16 -1.64 -23.27
N GLN A 170 -11.24 -0.98 -22.83
CA GLN A 170 -12.30 -1.56 -22.03
C GLN A 170 -13.64 -1.45 -22.75
N VAL A 171 -14.45 -2.51 -22.68
CA VAL A 171 -15.83 -2.52 -23.17
C VAL A 171 -16.76 -3.05 -22.09
N ILE A 172 -17.88 -2.36 -21.87
CA ILE A 172 -18.92 -2.80 -20.95
C ILE A 172 -19.91 -3.72 -21.65
N SER A 173 -20.19 -4.86 -21.02
CA SER A 173 -21.10 -5.89 -21.51
C SER A 173 -21.94 -6.44 -20.36
N THR A 174 -22.88 -7.34 -20.67
CA THR A 174 -23.58 -8.12 -19.64
C THR A 174 -22.75 -9.33 -19.21
N GLY A 175 -22.93 -9.77 -17.98
CA GLY A 175 -22.30 -10.98 -17.47
C GLY A 175 -23.08 -11.59 -16.31
N SER A 176 -22.54 -12.68 -15.77
CA SER A 176 -23.01 -13.26 -14.53
C SER A 176 -21.83 -13.52 -13.60
N TYR A 177 -22.04 -13.30 -12.31
CA TYR A 177 -21.06 -13.59 -11.26
C TYR A 177 -21.73 -14.38 -10.15
N LYS A 178 -21.28 -15.63 -9.96
CA LYS A 178 -21.85 -16.57 -8.97
C LYS A 178 -23.38 -16.66 -9.02
N GLY A 179 -23.94 -16.75 -10.23
CA GLY A 179 -25.38 -16.87 -10.47
C GLY A 179 -26.18 -15.57 -10.44
N ARG A 180 -25.53 -14.43 -10.18
CA ARG A 180 -26.15 -13.10 -10.24
C ARG A 180 -25.88 -12.44 -11.59
N SER A 181 -26.91 -11.92 -12.24
CA SER A 181 -26.75 -11.07 -13.44
C SER A 181 -26.16 -9.71 -13.06
N VAL A 182 -25.07 -9.32 -13.70
CA VAL A 182 -24.28 -8.11 -13.40
C VAL A 182 -23.73 -7.49 -14.69
N LEU A 183 -23.17 -6.29 -14.60
CA LEU A 183 -22.36 -5.72 -15.67
C LEU A 183 -20.96 -6.34 -15.63
N LYS A 184 -20.33 -6.39 -16.79
CA LYS A 184 -18.99 -6.93 -16.98
C LYS A 184 -18.14 -5.99 -17.83
N ALA A 185 -17.08 -5.45 -17.24
CA ALA A 185 -16.06 -4.69 -17.95
C ALA A 185 -14.96 -5.65 -18.42
N VAL A 186 -14.76 -5.76 -19.73
CA VAL A 186 -13.67 -6.54 -20.32
C VAL A 186 -12.59 -5.57 -20.76
N SER A 187 -11.39 -5.71 -20.20
CA SER A 187 -10.27 -4.83 -20.49
C SER A 187 -9.09 -5.62 -21.03
N ASN A 188 -8.50 -5.19 -22.13
CA ASN A 188 -7.20 -5.68 -22.61
C ASN A 188 -6.15 -4.65 -22.23
N THR A 189 -5.15 -5.06 -21.46
CA THR A 189 -4.15 -4.17 -20.88
C THR A 189 -2.76 -4.52 -21.42
N THR A 190 -2.00 -3.48 -21.76
CA THR A 190 -0.57 -3.57 -22.08
C THR A 190 0.21 -2.66 -21.14
N ALA A 191 1.20 -3.22 -20.44
CA ALA A 191 2.13 -2.48 -19.62
C ALA A 191 3.54 -2.52 -20.23
N THR A 192 4.27 -1.41 -20.12
CA THR A 192 5.65 -1.23 -20.60
C THR A 192 6.51 -0.55 -19.54
N GLY A 193 7.83 -0.57 -19.69
CA GLY A 193 8.76 0.03 -18.73
C GLY A 193 9.37 -1.00 -17.79
N ALA A 194 9.35 -0.73 -16.49
CA ALA A 194 10.05 -1.56 -15.49
C ALA A 194 9.48 -2.98 -15.33
N ALA A 195 8.20 -3.20 -15.65
CA ALA A 195 7.52 -4.49 -15.55
C ALA A 195 6.58 -4.70 -16.74
N PRO A 196 7.10 -5.02 -17.94
CA PRO A 196 6.27 -5.17 -19.13
C PRO A 196 5.38 -6.41 -19.01
N SER A 197 4.11 -6.24 -19.37
CA SER A 197 3.11 -7.31 -19.31
C SER A 197 1.97 -7.06 -20.30
N THR A 198 1.23 -8.12 -20.59
CA THR A 198 -0.02 -8.06 -21.33
C THR A 198 -1.02 -8.94 -20.62
N SER A 199 -2.23 -8.45 -20.44
CA SER A 199 -3.29 -9.14 -19.72
C SER A 199 -4.66 -8.81 -20.27
N ARG A 200 -5.62 -9.65 -19.94
CA ARG A 200 -7.05 -9.44 -20.15
C ARG A 200 -7.75 -9.61 -18.82
N SER A 201 -8.58 -8.65 -18.44
CA SER A 201 -9.37 -8.71 -17.22
C SER A 201 -10.87 -8.62 -17.48
N GLU A 202 -11.66 -9.36 -16.70
CA GLU A 202 -13.11 -9.25 -16.64
C GLU A 202 -13.53 -8.84 -15.23
N GLN A 203 -13.96 -7.59 -15.04
CA GLN A 203 -14.46 -7.09 -13.77
C GLN A 203 -15.99 -7.15 -13.74
N TYR A 204 -16.55 -7.66 -12.64
CA TYR A 204 -17.99 -7.85 -12.46
C TYR A 204 -18.53 -6.87 -11.44
N PHE A 205 -19.51 -6.05 -11.84
CA PHE A 205 -19.98 -4.93 -11.04
C PHE A 205 -21.44 -4.57 -11.28
N GLU A 206 -22.01 -3.74 -10.39
CA GLU A 206 -23.30 -3.08 -10.56
C GLU A 206 -23.11 -1.57 -10.40
N VAL A 207 -23.90 -0.80 -11.16
CA VAL A 207 -24.04 0.66 -10.98
C VAL A 207 -25.44 0.91 -10.42
N LYS A 208 -25.54 1.79 -9.41
CA LYS A 208 -26.80 2.17 -8.76
C LYS A 208 -27.02 3.68 -8.87
N PRO A 209 -27.52 4.18 -10.02
CA PRO A 209 -27.62 5.61 -10.30
C PRO A 209 -28.40 6.38 -9.25
N GLU A 210 -29.56 5.86 -8.84
CA GLU A 210 -30.44 6.48 -7.82
C GLU A 210 -29.73 6.79 -6.49
N SER A 211 -28.73 5.97 -6.15
CA SER A 211 -27.96 6.11 -4.90
C SER A 211 -26.55 6.64 -5.10
N HIS A 212 -26.13 6.93 -6.33
CA HIS A 212 -24.77 7.35 -6.70
C HIS A 212 -23.69 6.38 -6.17
N ARG A 213 -23.90 5.08 -6.41
CA ARG A 213 -23.05 4.00 -5.90
C ARG A 213 -22.65 3.03 -7.00
N SER A 214 -21.52 2.37 -6.79
CA SER A 214 -21.13 1.19 -7.57
C SER A 214 -20.70 0.06 -6.63
N LEU A 215 -21.00 -1.17 -7.02
CA LEU A 215 -20.67 -2.39 -6.27
C LEU A 215 -19.78 -3.24 -7.15
N VAL A 216 -18.58 -3.58 -6.67
CA VAL A 216 -17.65 -4.48 -7.38
C VAL A 216 -17.61 -5.82 -6.66
N TYR A 217 -17.90 -6.90 -7.39
CA TYR A 217 -17.98 -8.25 -6.82
C TYR A 217 -16.70 -9.05 -6.98
N GLY A 218 -15.97 -8.81 -8.06
CA GLY A 218 -14.76 -9.56 -8.35
C GLY A 218 -14.17 -9.24 -9.71
N THR A 219 -13.03 -9.85 -9.99
CA THR A 219 -12.30 -9.69 -11.25
C THR A 219 -11.60 -10.97 -11.60
N HIS A 220 -11.68 -11.39 -12.86
CA HIS A 220 -10.84 -12.44 -13.42
C HIS A 220 -9.75 -11.79 -14.26
N VAL A 221 -8.50 -12.23 -14.11
CA VAL A 221 -7.35 -11.69 -14.82
C VAL A 221 -6.57 -12.83 -15.45
N GLU A 222 -6.46 -12.79 -16.76
CA GLU A 222 -5.55 -13.63 -17.55
C GLU A 222 -4.33 -12.79 -17.89
N SER A 223 -3.15 -13.15 -17.40
CA SER A 223 -1.89 -12.56 -17.87
C SER A 223 -1.27 -13.46 -18.92
N PHE A 224 -0.68 -12.89 -19.96
CA PHE A 224 -0.05 -13.62 -21.07
C PHE A 224 1.49 -13.48 -21.05
N THR A 225 1.98 -12.28 -20.74
CA THR A 225 3.41 -11.99 -20.63
C THR A 225 3.75 -11.41 -19.25
N PRO A 226 4.93 -11.72 -18.69
CA PRO A 226 5.98 -12.60 -19.22
C PRO A 226 5.66 -14.10 -19.08
N ARG A 227 4.60 -14.47 -18.37
CA ARG A 227 4.13 -15.85 -18.21
C ARG A 227 2.62 -15.90 -18.16
N SER A 228 2.05 -17.00 -18.66
CA SER A 228 0.61 -17.22 -18.54
C SER A 228 0.21 -17.50 -17.09
N SER A 229 -0.77 -16.75 -16.60
CA SER A 229 -1.41 -16.97 -15.30
C SER A 229 -2.87 -16.60 -15.35
N LEU A 230 -3.69 -17.28 -14.54
CA LEU A 230 -5.09 -16.94 -14.32
C LEU A 230 -5.25 -16.57 -12.84
N SER A 231 -5.79 -15.40 -12.56
CA SER A 231 -6.12 -14.97 -11.20
C SER A 231 -7.60 -14.63 -11.10
N GLU A 232 -8.27 -15.20 -10.12
CA GLU A 232 -9.64 -14.86 -9.75
C GLU A 232 -9.62 -14.11 -8.43
N ILE A 233 -10.19 -12.91 -8.43
CA ILE A 233 -10.35 -12.05 -7.25
C ILE A 233 -11.83 -11.98 -6.94
N GLU A 234 -12.20 -12.35 -5.73
CA GLU A 234 -13.55 -12.17 -5.19
C GLU A 234 -13.52 -11.15 -4.06
N LEU A 235 -14.51 -10.25 -4.07
CA LEU A 235 -14.76 -9.27 -3.03
C LEU A 235 -16.07 -9.65 -2.33
N ALA A 236 -15.98 -10.17 -1.11
CA ALA A 236 -17.13 -10.69 -0.37
C ALA A 236 -17.50 -9.74 0.81
N PRO A 237 -18.71 -9.17 0.86
CA PRO A 237 -19.83 -9.37 -0.07
C PRO A 237 -19.73 -8.60 -1.40
N HIS A 238 -19.01 -7.47 -1.42
CA HIS A 238 -18.62 -6.66 -2.58
C HIS A 238 -17.83 -5.48 -2.02
N ARG A 239 -16.97 -4.85 -2.82
CA ARG A 239 -16.47 -3.51 -2.49
C ARG A 239 -17.51 -2.50 -2.95
N LEU A 240 -17.96 -1.65 -2.03
CA LEU A 240 -18.87 -0.55 -2.29
C LEU A 240 -18.06 0.71 -2.57
N GLN A 241 -18.35 1.39 -3.68
CA GLN A 241 -17.90 2.75 -3.97
C GLN A 241 -19.09 3.70 -3.80
N ARG A 242 -18.92 4.76 -2.99
CA ARG A 242 -19.96 5.76 -2.72
C ARG A 242 -19.56 7.13 -3.25
N TYR A 243 -20.46 7.75 -3.99
CA TYR A 243 -20.34 9.14 -4.44
C TYR A 243 -21.44 10.02 -3.84
N ASP A 244 -22.22 9.52 -2.89
CA ASP A 244 -23.24 10.27 -2.14
C ASP A 244 -22.67 10.86 -0.82
N LEU A 245 -21.37 11.17 -0.80
CA LEU A 245 -20.67 11.75 0.36
C LEU A 245 -20.56 13.28 0.21
N THR A 246 -20.74 13.97 1.33
CA THR A 246 -20.41 15.40 1.46
C THR A 246 -18.94 15.57 1.86
N ALA A 247 -18.35 16.74 1.61
CA ALA A 247 -16.95 16.97 1.95
C ALA A 247 -16.68 16.78 3.45
N GLY A 248 -15.61 16.07 3.78
CA GLY A 248 -15.25 15.62 5.13
C GLY A 248 -16.03 14.39 5.62
N GLN A 249 -17.06 13.93 4.91
CA GLN A 249 -17.81 12.74 5.30
C GLN A 249 -17.04 11.47 4.94
N SER A 250 -17.00 10.55 5.90
CA SER A 250 -16.46 9.21 5.70
C SER A 250 -17.54 8.13 5.73
N TYR A 251 -17.27 7.01 5.07
CA TYR A 251 -17.94 5.74 5.37
C TYR A 251 -16.91 4.63 5.54
N GLN A 252 -17.29 3.63 6.32
CA GLN A 252 -16.48 2.45 6.54
C GLN A 252 -17.20 1.22 6.01
N GLN A 253 -16.46 0.30 5.40
CA GLN A 253 -16.93 -1.00 4.94
C GLN A 253 -15.91 -2.08 5.31
N ASN A 254 -16.41 -3.23 5.76
CA ASN A 254 -15.60 -4.44 5.90
C ASN A 254 -15.98 -5.42 4.79
N TYR A 255 -14.96 -5.98 4.13
CA TYR A 255 -15.12 -7.05 3.14
C TYR A 255 -13.89 -7.95 3.12
N THR A 256 -14.02 -9.12 2.51
CA THR A 256 -12.93 -10.08 2.34
C THR A 256 -12.49 -10.11 0.89
N VAL A 257 -11.19 -10.09 0.65
CA VAL A 257 -10.59 -10.33 -0.66
C VAL A 257 -10.12 -11.77 -0.71
N ASN A 258 -10.76 -12.60 -1.53
CA ASN A 258 -10.28 -13.94 -1.82
C ASN A 258 -9.60 -13.93 -3.18
N VAL A 259 -8.32 -14.29 -3.23
CA VAL A 259 -7.55 -14.38 -4.47
C VAL A 259 -7.21 -15.84 -4.72
N SER A 260 -7.47 -16.32 -5.92
CA SER A 260 -7.07 -17.65 -6.39
C SER A 260 -6.24 -17.47 -7.65
N THR A 261 -4.94 -17.74 -7.59
CA THR A 261 -4.02 -17.62 -8.72
C THR A 261 -3.54 -18.99 -9.14
N LYS A 262 -3.66 -19.28 -10.44
CA LYS A 262 -3.18 -20.50 -11.09
C LYS A 262 -2.02 -20.17 -12.02
N ILE A 263 -0.85 -20.73 -11.72
CA ILE A 263 0.38 -20.56 -12.52
C ILE A 263 1.01 -21.93 -12.73
N MET A 264 1.21 -22.34 -13.99
CA MET A 264 1.87 -23.62 -14.34
C MET A 264 1.27 -24.85 -13.63
N GLY A 265 -0.04 -24.86 -13.40
CA GLY A 265 -0.74 -25.95 -12.72
C GLY A 265 -0.68 -25.92 -11.18
N PHE A 266 0.00 -24.94 -10.58
CA PHE A 266 -0.05 -24.68 -9.15
C PHE A 266 -1.17 -23.68 -8.84
N ASP A 267 -2.03 -24.05 -7.89
CA ASP A 267 -3.07 -23.17 -7.37
C ASP A 267 -2.59 -22.56 -6.04
N ASN A 268 -2.58 -21.23 -5.98
CA ASN A 268 -2.35 -20.48 -4.75
C ASN A 268 -3.64 -19.76 -4.37
N LYS A 269 -4.06 -19.88 -3.11
CA LYS A 269 -5.27 -19.22 -2.60
C LYS A 269 -4.94 -18.41 -1.37
N THR A 270 -5.37 -17.16 -1.36
CA THR A 270 -5.24 -16.27 -0.20
C THR A 270 -6.59 -15.66 0.12
N SER A 271 -6.84 -15.41 1.40
CA SER A 271 -8.05 -14.75 1.88
C SER A 271 -7.64 -13.73 2.93
N THR A 272 -8.01 -12.46 2.69
CA THR A 272 -7.61 -11.34 3.53
C THR A 272 -8.83 -10.51 3.89
N SER A 273 -9.02 -10.25 5.17
CA SER A 273 -10.07 -9.36 5.66
C SER A 273 -9.59 -7.92 5.57
N VAL A 274 -10.39 -7.07 4.93
CA VAL A 274 -10.11 -5.65 4.70
C VAL A 274 -11.15 -4.81 5.41
N THR A 275 -10.67 -3.85 6.19
CA THR A 275 -11.46 -2.73 6.71
C THR A 275 -11.10 -1.50 5.89
N LEU A 276 -12.06 -0.94 5.16
CA LEU A 276 -11.87 0.21 4.28
C LEU A 276 -12.65 1.41 4.81
N GLN A 277 -11.98 2.53 5.02
CA GLN A 277 -12.62 3.81 5.31
C GLN A 277 -12.36 4.75 4.14
N THR A 278 -13.42 5.22 3.49
CA THR A 278 -13.33 6.19 2.39
C THR A 278 -13.88 7.52 2.87
N THR A 279 -13.12 8.58 2.67
CA THR A 279 -13.47 9.96 3.01
C THR A 279 -13.46 10.81 1.75
N PHE A 280 -14.54 11.53 1.49
CA PHE A 280 -14.54 12.52 0.41
C PHE A 280 -13.96 13.83 0.93
N LEU A 281 -12.88 14.30 0.32
CA LEU A 281 -12.15 15.49 0.77
C LEU A 281 -12.62 16.78 0.09
N GLY A 282 -13.39 16.67 -1.00
CA GLY A 282 -13.92 17.82 -1.74
C GLY A 282 -13.47 17.84 -3.19
N ILE A 283 -13.75 18.95 -3.87
CA ILE A 283 -13.39 19.15 -5.28
C ILE A 283 -12.21 20.12 -5.36
N GLU A 284 -11.21 19.76 -6.16
CA GLU A 284 -10.04 20.61 -6.41
C GLU A 284 -9.57 20.53 -7.87
N SER A 285 -8.75 21.51 -8.28
CA SER A 285 -8.14 21.51 -9.61
C SER A 285 -6.91 20.61 -9.62
N VAL A 286 -6.87 19.64 -10.52
CA VAL A 286 -5.76 18.69 -10.66
C VAL A 286 -5.20 18.77 -12.07
N THR A 287 -3.88 18.86 -12.18
CA THR A 287 -3.17 18.77 -13.46
C THR A 287 -2.51 17.40 -13.59
N VAL A 288 -2.82 16.70 -14.67
CA VAL A 288 -2.18 15.45 -15.11
C VAL A 288 -1.70 15.63 -16.55
N PRO A 289 -0.88 14.73 -17.11
CA PRO A 289 -0.44 14.85 -18.50
C PRO A 289 -1.60 14.94 -19.53
N ALA A 290 -2.76 14.34 -19.23
CA ALA A 290 -3.94 14.44 -20.08
C ALA A 290 -4.58 15.85 -20.12
N GLY A 291 -4.34 16.69 -19.11
CA GLY A 291 -4.97 18.00 -19.02
C GLY A 291 -5.15 18.50 -17.58
N THR A 292 -5.89 19.60 -17.44
CA THR A 292 -6.28 20.14 -16.13
C THR A 292 -7.79 19.96 -15.94
N TYR A 293 -8.16 19.37 -14.81
CA TYR A 293 -9.54 18.97 -14.51
C TYR A 293 -9.95 19.47 -13.13
N GLN A 294 -11.25 19.76 -12.95
CA GLN A 294 -11.85 19.72 -11.62
C GLN A 294 -12.04 18.27 -11.22
N ALA A 295 -11.66 17.88 -10.01
CA ALA A 295 -11.65 16.49 -9.59
C ALA A 295 -12.15 16.34 -8.15
N CYS A 296 -12.95 15.30 -7.91
CA CYS A 296 -13.27 14.84 -6.57
C CYS A 296 -12.06 14.09 -6.01
N ARG A 297 -11.57 14.54 -4.87
CA ARG A 297 -10.53 13.84 -4.11
C ARG A 297 -11.16 12.95 -3.05
N PHE A 298 -10.78 11.68 -3.05
CA PHE A 298 -11.13 10.72 -2.01
C PHE A 298 -9.85 10.23 -1.33
N ARG A 299 -9.89 10.12 0.00
CA ARG A 299 -8.90 9.39 0.78
C ARG A 299 -9.47 8.05 1.18
N THR A 300 -8.72 7.00 0.93
CA THR A 300 -9.07 5.63 1.23
C THR A 300 -8.03 5.07 2.21
N ASP A 301 -8.44 4.88 3.45
CA ASP A 301 -7.65 4.24 4.50
C ASP A 301 -8.05 2.77 4.56
N SER A 302 -7.13 1.85 4.27
CA SER A 302 -7.37 0.41 4.29
C SER A 302 -6.56 -0.27 5.38
N THR A 303 -7.16 -1.20 6.10
CA THR A 303 -6.48 -2.09 7.05
C THR A 303 -6.68 -3.52 6.61
N ALA A 304 -5.59 -4.19 6.25
CA ALA A 304 -5.55 -5.59 5.82
C ALA A 304 -4.45 -6.31 6.60
N ASP A 305 -4.78 -7.39 7.31
CA ASP A 305 -3.83 -8.18 8.10
C ASP A 305 -2.92 -7.33 9.04
N SER A 306 -3.49 -6.27 9.64
CA SER A 306 -2.80 -5.28 10.50
C SER A 306 -1.82 -4.35 9.79
N VAL A 307 -1.76 -4.38 8.46
CA VAL A 307 -1.09 -3.37 7.63
C VAL A 307 -2.10 -2.29 7.28
N VAL A 308 -1.72 -1.04 7.51
CA VAL A 308 -2.51 0.13 7.14
C VAL A 308 -1.90 0.74 5.89
N SER A 309 -2.74 1.03 4.89
CA SER A 309 -2.39 1.86 3.75
C SER A 309 -3.36 3.03 3.62
N THR A 310 -2.85 4.15 3.14
CA THR A 310 -3.63 5.36 2.87
C THR A 310 -3.39 5.77 1.43
N ILE A 311 -4.45 5.77 0.63
CA ILE A 311 -4.39 6.11 -0.79
C ILE A 311 -5.26 7.34 -1.02
N ASN A 312 -4.73 8.33 -1.73
CA ASN A 312 -5.55 9.41 -2.28
C ASN A 312 -5.89 9.10 -3.73
N GLU A 313 -7.14 9.31 -4.12
CA GLU A 313 -7.67 9.04 -5.46
C GLU A 313 -8.42 10.27 -5.97
N TRP A 314 -8.20 10.61 -7.24
CA TRP A 314 -8.85 11.74 -7.90
C TRP A 314 -9.67 11.26 -9.09
N PHE A 315 -10.95 11.64 -9.11
CA PHE A 315 -11.87 11.35 -10.21
C PHE A 315 -12.34 12.66 -10.83
N ALA A 316 -12.28 12.77 -12.15
CA ALA A 316 -12.73 13.94 -12.88
C ALA A 316 -14.21 14.21 -12.62
N VAL A 317 -14.53 15.49 -12.39
CA VAL A 317 -15.90 15.99 -12.37
C VAL A 317 -16.55 15.77 -13.75
N ASP A 318 -17.83 15.44 -13.74
CA ASP A 318 -18.73 15.14 -14.85
C ASP A 318 -18.38 13.85 -15.61
N SER A 319 -17.13 13.60 -16.01
CA SER A 319 -16.75 12.36 -16.70
C SER A 319 -16.63 11.16 -15.76
N GLY A 320 -16.36 11.39 -14.47
CA GLY A 320 -16.12 10.35 -13.45
C GLY A 320 -14.82 9.58 -13.66
N MET A 321 -13.99 9.99 -14.62
CA MET A 321 -12.82 9.23 -15.01
C MET A 321 -11.71 9.37 -13.98
N PHE A 322 -11.10 8.26 -13.58
CA PHE A 322 -9.95 8.25 -12.68
C PHE A 322 -8.78 9.02 -13.30
N LEU A 323 -8.25 10.00 -12.57
CA LEU A 323 -7.19 10.89 -13.02
C LEU A 323 -5.84 10.53 -12.41
N LYS A 324 -5.84 10.24 -11.11
CA LYS A 324 -4.61 10.06 -10.34
C LYS A 324 -4.85 9.28 -9.06
N SER A 325 -3.83 8.57 -8.60
CA SER A 325 -3.70 8.19 -7.19
C SER A 325 -2.30 8.43 -6.64
N THR A 326 -2.19 8.51 -5.32
CA THR A 326 -0.91 8.56 -4.58
C THR A 326 -0.98 7.71 -3.32
N GLU A 327 0.12 7.02 -3.01
CA GLU A 327 0.36 6.26 -1.78
C GLU A 327 1.81 6.46 -1.34
N GLY A 328 2.03 7.30 -0.32
CA GLY A 328 3.36 7.81 0.01
C GLY A 328 4.01 8.46 -1.21
N THR A 329 5.19 7.98 -1.59
CA THR A 329 5.93 8.44 -2.79
C THR A 329 5.49 7.78 -4.10
N ALA A 330 4.67 6.72 -4.05
CA ALA A 330 4.15 6.07 -5.23
C ALA A 330 2.97 6.84 -5.83
N SER A 331 2.83 6.80 -7.15
CA SER A 331 1.74 7.50 -7.85
C SER A 331 1.30 6.77 -9.11
N ASN A 332 0.05 7.00 -9.51
CA ASN A 332 -0.48 6.64 -10.83
C ASN A 332 -1.13 7.89 -11.42
N VAL A 333 -0.82 8.26 -12.67
CA VAL A 333 -1.35 9.48 -13.31
C VAL A 333 -1.87 9.20 -14.73
N LEU A 334 -3.02 9.78 -15.06
CA LEU A 334 -3.64 9.66 -16.37
C LEU A 334 -2.82 10.42 -17.43
N VAL A 335 -2.45 9.71 -18.49
CA VAL A 335 -1.72 10.26 -19.63
C VAL A 335 -2.66 10.64 -20.78
N SER A 336 -3.66 9.80 -21.05
CA SER A 336 -4.71 10.09 -22.03
C SER A 336 -5.94 9.22 -21.75
N ALA A 337 -7.14 9.70 -22.06
CA ALA A 337 -8.33 8.84 -22.08
C ALA A 337 -9.37 9.31 -23.10
N SER A 338 -10.19 8.36 -23.55
CA SER A 338 -11.41 8.62 -24.30
C SER A 338 -12.54 7.71 -23.81
N ILE A 339 -13.77 8.23 -23.88
CA ILE A 339 -15.01 7.50 -23.60
C ILE A 339 -15.84 7.56 -24.88
N ASN A 340 -16.19 6.40 -25.44
CA ASN A 340 -16.94 6.30 -26.69
C ASN A 340 -16.29 7.09 -27.85
N GLY A 341 -14.96 7.11 -27.88
CA GLY A 341 -14.15 7.83 -28.87
C GLY A 341 -14.03 9.34 -28.66
N ALA A 342 -14.70 9.92 -27.66
CA ALA A 342 -14.54 11.31 -27.27
C ALA A 342 -13.41 11.43 -26.23
N ASN A 343 -12.41 12.26 -26.51
CA ASN A 343 -11.38 12.60 -25.52
C ASN A 343 -12.02 13.31 -24.32
N ILE A 344 -11.45 13.09 -23.13
CA ILE A 344 -11.89 13.75 -21.90
C ILE A 344 -11.01 14.94 -21.53
#